data_AF-A0A367RY75-F1
#
_entry.id   AF-A0A367RY75-F1
#
_cell.length_a   1.000
_cell.length_b   1.000
_cell.length_c   1.000
_cell.angle_alpha   90.00
_cell.angle_beta   90.00
_cell.angle_gamma   90.00
#
_symmetry.space_group_name_H-M   'P 1'
#
loop_
_entity.id
_entity.type
_entity.pdbx_description
1 polymer ?
#
loop_
_entity_poly.entity_id
_entity_poly.type
_entity_poly.pdbx_seq_one_letter_code
_entity_poly.pdbx_strand_id
1 'polypeptide(L)'
;MQPDPRTNLNNELAQLLNNRIVEPDYKREITITFRVSSAEKTRLEQRCSGVVQSDYIRARLFDYPLPHPKLVIPEVNRQAIYELKKIGNNLNQQTRAINEAVKIGSQPLSSNVKEYLQTIKELAVLLEQTHASLSQPISDEE
;
A
#
# COMPACT_ATOMS: atom_id res chain seq x y z
N MET A 1 -26.50 38.10 -10.46
CA MET A 1 -27.48 37.09 -10.92
C MET A 1 -27.95 36.33 -9.70
N GLN A 2 -29.23 36.41 -9.34
CA GLN A 2 -29.77 35.59 -8.26
C GLN A 2 -29.84 34.13 -8.74
N PRO A 3 -29.42 33.14 -7.92
CA PRO A 3 -29.53 31.74 -8.29
C PRO A 3 -31.00 31.34 -8.50
N ASP A 4 -31.25 30.52 -9.51
CA ASP A 4 -32.58 30.01 -9.87
C ASP A 4 -33.26 29.42 -8.61
N PRO A 5 -34.53 29.75 -8.33
CA PRO A 5 -35.27 29.18 -7.18
C PRO A 5 -35.24 27.65 -7.13
N ARG A 6 -35.10 26.96 -8.28
CA ARG A 6 -34.92 25.51 -8.34
C ARG A 6 -33.57 25.05 -7.79
N THR A 7 -32.53 25.84 -8.02
CA THR A 7 -31.18 25.56 -7.50
C THR A 7 -31.16 25.69 -5.98
N ASN A 8 -31.85 26.69 -5.43
CA ASN A 8 -31.97 26.84 -3.98
C ASN A 8 -32.73 25.68 -3.35
N LEU A 9 -33.85 25.25 -3.93
CA LEU A 9 -34.62 24.10 -3.44
C LEU A 9 -33.79 22.80 -3.48
N ASN A 10 -33.04 22.57 -4.56
CA ASN A 10 -32.15 21.41 -4.67
C ASN A 10 -31.04 21.42 -3.62
N ASN A 11 -30.45 22.59 -3.35
CA ASN A 11 -29.40 22.73 -2.34
C ASN A 11 -29.96 22.54 -0.93
N GLU A 12 -31.17 23.05 -0.65
CA GLU A 12 -31.86 22.89 0.62
C GLU A 12 -32.25 21.42 0.87
N LEU A 13 -32.76 20.73 -0.15
CA LEU A 13 -33.01 19.29 -0.09
C LEU A 13 -31.72 18.48 0.11
N ALA A 14 -30.63 18.83 -0.58
CA ALA A 14 -29.33 18.19 -0.40
C ALA A 14 -28.79 18.37 1.02
N GLN A 15 -28.95 19.56 1.61
CA GLN A 15 -28.57 19.83 3.00
C GLN A 15 -29.42 19.04 4.01
N LEU A 16 -30.75 18.97 3.81
CA LEU A 16 -31.65 18.19 4.67
C LEU A 16 -31.36 16.68 4.62
N LEU A 17 -30.96 16.16 3.46
CA LEU A 17 -30.55 14.77 3.30
C LEU A 17 -29.17 14.49 3.91
N ASN A 18 -28.23 15.43 3.82
CA ASN A 18 -26.91 15.30 4.45
C ASN A 18 -26.96 15.30 5.98
N ASN A 19 -27.94 15.94 6.60
CA ASN A 19 -28.07 15.99 8.06
C ASN A 19 -28.56 14.67 8.70
N ARG A 20 -28.74 13.61 7.91
CA ARG A 20 -29.07 12.25 8.39
C ARG A 20 -27.90 11.27 8.29
N ILE A 21 -26.68 11.75 8.12
CA ILE A 21 -25.50 10.88 8.15
C ILE A 21 -25.34 10.38 9.58
N VAL A 22 -25.81 9.15 9.82
CA VAL A 22 -25.53 8.42 11.05
C VAL A 22 -24.03 8.14 11.05
N GLU A 23 -23.32 8.63 12.06
CA GLU A 23 -21.91 8.31 12.29
C GLU A 23 -21.78 6.80 12.53
N PRO A 24 -21.02 6.06 11.71
CA PRO A 24 -20.93 4.61 11.86
C PRO A 24 -20.13 4.27 13.12
N ASP A 25 -20.78 3.57 14.05
CA ASP A 25 -20.13 3.02 15.25
C ASP A 25 -18.99 2.07 14.86
N TYR A 26 -17.90 2.09 15.65
CA TYR A 26 -16.59 1.56 15.29
C TYR A 26 -16.55 0.03 15.20
N LYS A 27 -17.55 -0.68 15.72
CA LYS A 27 -17.59 -2.15 15.69
C LYS A 27 -19.02 -2.71 15.60
N ARG A 28 -19.27 -3.54 14.58
CA ARG A 28 -20.56 -4.20 14.35
C ARG A 28 -20.50 -5.65 14.83
N GLU A 29 -21.04 -5.92 16.02
CA GLU A 29 -20.99 -7.24 16.66
C GLU A 29 -22.29 -8.06 16.50
N ILE A 30 -23.41 -7.38 16.22
CA ILE A 30 -24.74 -8.01 16.13
C ILE A 30 -25.01 -8.45 14.70
N THR A 31 -25.43 -9.71 14.53
CA THR A 31 -25.84 -10.27 13.23
C THR A 31 -27.36 -10.40 13.17
N ILE A 32 -27.96 -9.89 12.09
CA ILE A 32 -29.39 -10.04 11.78
C ILE A 32 -29.54 -11.02 10.61
N THR A 33 -30.30 -12.10 10.81
CA THR A 33 -30.62 -13.08 9.77
C THR A 33 -32.12 -13.08 9.49
N PHE A 34 -32.49 -13.18 8.22
CA PHE A 34 -33.88 -13.29 7.79
C PHE A 34 -33.97 -14.17 6.55
N ARG A 35 -35.14 -14.78 6.34
CA ARG A 35 -35.40 -15.62 5.16
C ARG A 35 -35.95 -14.75 4.03
N VAL A 36 -35.52 -15.02 2.81
CA VAL A 36 -35.97 -14.35 1.60
C VAL A 36 -36.39 -15.39 0.56
N SER A 37 -37.36 -15.03 -0.28
CA SER A 37 -37.70 -15.78 -1.48
C SER A 37 -36.58 -15.68 -2.53
N SER A 38 -36.61 -16.58 -3.52
CA SER A 38 -35.68 -16.54 -4.65
C SER A 38 -35.76 -15.23 -5.43
N ALA A 39 -36.98 -14.73 -5.68
CA ALA A 39 -37.22 -13.47 -6.37
C ALA A 39 -36.65 -12.26 -5.62
N GLU A 40 -36.77 -12.24 -4.28
CA GLU A 40 -36.17 -11.19 -3.45
C GLU A 40 -34.65 -11.22 -3.47
N LYS A 41 -34.06 -12.42 -3.42
CA LYS A 41 -32.61 -12.60 -3.52
C LYS A 41 -32.07 -12.05 -4.85
N THR A 42 -32.67 -12.43 -5.98
CA THR A 42 -32.25 -11.95 -7.30
C THR A 42 -32.38 -10.43 -7.43
N ARG A 43 -33.48 -9.86 -6.93
CA ARG A 43 -33.70 -8.40 -6.94
C ARG A 43 -32.69 -7.67 -6.06
N LEU A 44 -32.30 -8.24 -4.93
CA LEU A 44 -31.23 -7.70 -4.08
C LEU A 44 -29.88 -7.75 -4.82
N GLU A 45 -29.52 -8.90 -5.41
CA GLU A 45 -28.27 -9.07 -6.16
C GLU A 45 -28.14 -8.07 -7.33
N GLN A 46 -29.20 -7.86 -8.11
CA GLN A 46 -29.23 -6.88 -9.19
C GLN A 46 -28.96 -5.46 -8.70
N ARG A 47 -29.57 -5.08 -7.57
CA ARG A 47 -29.42 -3.75 -6.96
C ARG A 47 -28.06 -3.55 -6.29
N CYS A 48 -27.39 -4.64 -5.93
CA CYS A 48 -26.04 -4.63 -5.35
C CYS A 48 -24.93 -4.77 -6.40
N SER A 49 -25.22 -4.62 -7.71
CA SER A 49 -24.17 -4.67 -8.73
C SER A 49 -23.08 -3.61 -8.47
N GLY A 50 -21.85 -4.06 -8.23
CA GLY A 50 -20.71 -3.20 -7.89
C GLY A 50 -20.64 -2.76 -6.42
N VAL A 51 -21.55 -3.24 -5.56
CA VAL A 51 -21.69 -2.83 -4.15
C VAL A 51 -21.78 -4.05 -3.24
N VAL A 52 -21.23 -3.99 -2.03
CA VAL A 52 -21.39 -5.06 -1.03
C VAL A 52 -22.85 -5.08 -0.55
N GLN A 53 -23.52 -6.25 -0.59
CA GLN A 53 -24.92 -6.41 -0.19
C GLN A 53 -25.21 -5.86 1.21
N SER A 54 -24.32 -6.10 2.18
CA SER A 54 -24.49 -5.60 3.55
C SER A 54 -24.45 -4.07 3.62
N ASP A 55 -23.61 -3.41 2.83
CA ASP A 55 -23.54 -1.95 2.76
C ASP A 55 -24.76 -1.37 2.06
N TYR A 56 -25.24 -2.04 1.01
CA TYR A 56 -26.50 -1.68 0.35
C TYR A 56 -27.69 -1.75 1.30
N ILE A 57 -27.83 -2.87 2.04
CA ILE A 57 -28.91 -3.05 3.03
C ILE A 57 -28.82 -1.97 4.11
N ARG A 58 -27.62 -1.69 4.63
CA ARG A 58 -27.43 -0.64 5.63
C ARG A 58 -27.80 0.74 5.12
N ALA A 59 -27.36 1.11 3.91
CA ALA A 59 -27.71 2.38 3.29
C ALA A 59 -29.23 2.53 3.07
N ARG A 60 -29.93 1.43 2.82
CA ARG A 60 -31.39 1.44 2.66
C ARG A 60 -32.17 1.45 3.98
N LEU A 61 -31.60 0.95 5.08
CA LEU A 61 -32.30 0.80 6.36
C LEU A 61 -31.94 1.87 7.40
N PHE A 62 -30.73 2.40 7.36
CA PHE A 62 -30.18 3.29 8.40
C PHE A 62 -29.76 4.66 7.86
N ASP A 63 -30.28 5.05 6.69
CA ASP A 63 -29.99 6.34 6.03
C ASP A 63 -28.49 6.62 5.79
N TYR A 64 -27.64 5.58 5.76
CA TYR A 64 -26.24 5.74 5.34
C TYR A 64 -26.15 6.13 3.86
N PRO A 65 -25.11 6.89 3.47
CA PRO A 65 -24.88 7.20 2.06
C PRO A 65 -24.79 5.93 1.23
N LEU A 66 -25.44 5.94 0.06
CA LEU A 66 -25.37 4.81 -0.87
C LEU A 66 -23.89 4.55 -1.24
N PRO A 67 -23.40 3.32 -1.04
CA PRO A 67 -22.04 2.98 -1.41
C PRO A 67 -21.85 3.18 -2.92
N HIS A 68 -20.78 3.89 -3.27
CA HIS A 68 -20.42 4.10 -4.66
C HIS A 68 -20.08 2.74 -5.29
N PRO A 69 -20.65 2.40 -6.45
CA PRO A 69 -20.29 1.17 -7.13
C PRO A 69 -18.79 1.19 -7.38
N LYS A 70 -18.08 0.20 -6.82
CA LYS A 70 -16.67 0.02 -7.14
C LYS A 70 -16.59 -0.22 -8.63
N LEU A 71 -15.71 0.52 -9.31
CA LEU A 71 -15.41 0.34 -10.72
C LEU A 71 -15.28 -1.15 -11.01
N VAL A 72 -16.27 -1.70 -11.72
CA VAL A 72 -16.22 -3.08 -12.16
C VAL A 72 -15.14 -3.12 -13.22
N ILE A 73 -13.96 -3.60 -12.84
CA ILE A 73 -12.86 -3.82 -13.78
C ILE A 73 -13.41 -4.77 -14.86
N PRO A 74 -13.44 -4.34 -16.13
CA PRO A 74 -13.85 -5.20 -17.24
C PRO A 74 -13.05 -6.51 -17.22
N GLU A 75 -13.67 -7.64 -17.54
CA GLU A 75 -13.01 -8.95 -17.47
C GLU A 75 -11.71 -9.00 -18.28
N VAL A 76 -11.68 -8.31 -19.43
CA VAL A 76 -10.49 -8.15 -20.29
C VAL A 76 -9.27 -7.63 -19.51
N ASN A 77 -9.48 -6.78 -18.51
CA ASN A 77 -8.42 -6.13 -17.74
C ASN A 77 -8.08 -6.89 -16.44
N ARG A 78 -8.86 -7.91 -16.06
CA ARG A 78 -8.64 -8.66 -14.81
C ARG A 78 -7.33 -9.43 -14.83
N GLN A 79 -7.02 -10.08 -15.94
CA GLN A 79 -5.77 -10.85 -16.08
C GLN A 79 -4.55 -9.93 -16.00
N ALA A 80 -4.59 -8.80 -16.71
CA ALA A 80 -3.52 -7.80 -16.66
C ALA A 80 -3.29 -7.26 -15.24
N ILE A 81 -4.37 -6.93 -14.52
CA ILE A 81 -4.27 -6.45 -13.14
C ILE A 81 -3.76 -7.54 -12.18
N TYR A 82 -4.15 -8.79 -12.40
CA TYR A 82 -3.64 -9.92 -11.61
C TYR A 82 -2.13 -10.09 -11.77
N GLU A 83 -1.64 -10.06 -13.02
CA GLU A 83 -0.20 -10.14 -13.29
C GLU A 83 0.57 -8.94 -12.72
N LEU A 84 0.04 -7.73 -12.89
CA LEU A 84 0.64 -6.52 -12.30
C LEU A 84 0.73 -6.59 -10.77
N LYS A 85 -0.31 -7.13 -10.12
CA LYS A 85 -0.31 -7.36 -8.66
C LYS A 85 0.76 -8.36 -8.25
N LYS A 86 0.93 -9.45 -9.02
CA LYS A 86 1.96 -10.46 -8.77
C LYS A 86 3.36 -9.86 -8.89
N ILE A 87 3.60 -9.06 -9.93
CA ILE A 87 4.86 -8.34 -10.12
C ILE A 87 5.12 -7.38 -8.96
N GLY A 88 4.13 -6.57 -8.57
CA GLY A 88 4.24 -5.64 -7.44
C GLY A 88 4.55 -6.33 -6.11
N ASN A 89 3.91 -7.47 -5.85
CA ASN A 89 4.19 -8.27 -4.66
C ASN A 89 5.63 -8.80 -4.64
N ASN A 90 6.11 -9.31 -5.77
CA ASN A 90 7.48 -9.82 -5.89
C ASN A 90 8.51 -8.69 -5.67
N LEU A 91 8.27 -7.51 -6.23
CA LEU A 91 9.13 -6.34 -6.07
C LEU A 91 9.19 -5.90 -4.59
N ASN A 92 8.04 -5.88 -3.92
CA ASN A 92 7.96 -5.54 -2.50
C ASN A 92 8.70 -6.57 -1.62
N GLN A 93 8.61 -7.86 -1.94
CA GLN A 93 9.35 -8.91 -1.24
C GLN A 93 10.86 -8.74 -1.42
N GLN A 94 11.33 -8.52 -2.66
CA GLN A 94 12.74 -8.28 -2.94
C GLN A 94 13.24 -7.03 -2.22
N THR A 95 12.47 -5.95 -2.23
CA THR A 95 12.83 -4.70 -1.54
C THR A 95 12.96 -4.90 -0.03
N ARG A 96 12.04 -5.66 0.58
CA ARG A 96 12.13 -6.01 2.00
C ARG A 96 13.34 -6.87 2.30
N ALA A 97 13.58 -7.91 1.50
CA ALA A 97 14.75 -8.78 1.65
C ALA A 97 16.07 -8.00 1.51
N ILE A 98 16.15 -7.08 0.55
CA ILE A 98 17.32 -6.20 0.36
C ILE A 98 17.48 -5.26 1.56
N ASN A 99 16.41 -4.60 2.01
CA ASN A 99 16.48 -3.68 3.16
C ASN A 99 16.86 -4.41 4.45
N GLU A 100 16.37 -5.63 4.64
CA GLU A 100 16.73 -6.49 5.76
C GLU A 100 18.19 -6.96 5.67
N ALA A 101 18.64 -7.37 4.48
CA ALA A 101 20.04 -7.70 4.23
C ALA A 101 20.97 -6.50 4.50
N VAL A 102 20.60 -5.29 4.07
CA VAL A 102 21.34 -4.05 4.36
C VAL A 102 21.40 -3.78 5.87
N LYS A 103 20.27 -3.92 6.58
CA LYS A 103 20.23 -3.72 8.05
C LYS A 103 21.11 -4.70 8.82
N ILE A 104 21.24 -5.93 8.35
CA ILE A 104 22.05 -6.98 8.97
C ILE A 104 23.52 -6.90 8.50
N GLY A 105 23.87 -5.95 7.62
CA GLY A 105 25.21 -5.85 7.01
C GLY A 105 25.52 -7.00 6.04
N SER A 106 24.49 -7.75 5.65
CA SER A 106 24.51 -8.86 4.69
C SER A 106 24.15 -8.42 3.27
N GLN A 107 24.37 -7.15 2.93
CA GLN A 107 24.49 -6.78 1.51
C GLN A 107 25.48 -7.76 0.85
N PRO A 108 25.26 -8.24 -0.38
CA PRO A 108 26.15 -9.23 -0.98
C PRO A 108 27.47 -8.52 -1.34
N LEU A 109 28.31 -8.25 -0.34
CA LEU A 109 29.73 -8.39 -0.50
C LEU A 109 29.88 -9.89 -0.74
N SER A 110 29.83 -10.33 -1.99
CA SER A 110 30.23 -11.69 -2.35
C SER A 110 31.54 -12.01 -1.61
N SER A 111 31.80 -13.27 -1.25
CA SER A 111 33.04 -13.69 -0.57
C SER A 111 34.28 -12.97 -1.13
N ASN A 112 34.33 -12.84 -2.46
CA ASN A 112 35.35 -12.13 -3.21
C ASN A 112 35.51 -10.65 -2.80
N VAL A 113 34.42 -9.92 -2.56
CA VAL A 113 34.46 -8.50 -2.17
C VAL A 113 34.96 -8.32 -0.73
N LYS A 114 34.68 -9.27 0.17
CA LYS A 114 35.26 -9.25 1.52
C LYS A 114 36.76 -9.54 1.48
N GLU A 115 37.19 -10.48 0.65
CA GLU A 115 38.60 -10.76 0.39
C GLU A 115 39.32 -9.53 -0.16
N TYR A 116 38.77 -8.87 -1.18
CA TYR A 116 39.35 -7.63 -1.72
C TYR A 116 39.45 -6.51 -0.68
N LEU A 117 38.44 -6.34 0.18
CA LEU A 117 38.47 -5.34 1.24
C LEU A 117 39.57 -5.64 2.27
N GLN A 118 39.79 -6.93 2.59
CA GLN A 118 40.87 -7.37 3.47
C GLN A 118 42.25 -7.10 2.82
N THR A 119 42.42 -7.44 1.54
CA THR A 119 43.66 -7.17 0.80
C THR A 119 43.96 -5.66 0.73
N ILE A 120 42.95 -4.82 0.52
CA ILE A 120 43.12 -3.36 0.50
C ILE A 120 43.58 -2.83 1.86
N LYS A 121 43.05 -3.36 2.98
CA LYS A 121 43.47 -2.99 4.32
C LYS A 121 44.93 -3.38 4.60
N GLU A 122 45.33 -4.59 4.21
CA GLU A 122 46.70 -5.06 4.37
C GLU A 122 47.69 -4.22 3.54
N LEU A 123 47.32 -3.86 2.31
CA LEU A 123 48.10 -2.96 1.46
C LEU A 123 48.26 -1.56 2.07
N ALA A 124 47.20 -1.01 2.67
CA ALA A 124 47.27 0.29 3.34
C ALA A 124 48.28 0.28 4.49
N VAL A 125 48.27 -0.77 5.32
CA VAL A 125 49.23 -0.94 6.42
C VAL A 125 50.66 -1.06 5.90
N LEU A 126 50.89 -1.84 4.84
CA LEU A 126 52.21 -1.95 4.21
C LEU A 126 52.70 -0.62 3.63
N LEU A 127 51.81 0.17 3.03
CA LEU A 127 52.13 1.51 2.54
C LEU A 127 52.50 2.46 3.68
N GLU A 128 51.78 2.43 4.79
CA GLU A 128 52.12 3.24 5.97
C GLU A 128 53.47 2.84 6.57
N GLN A 129 53.74 1.53 6.66
CA GLN A 129 55.02 1.01 7.16
C GLN A 129 56.18 1.40 6.25
N THR A 130 56.02 1.22 4.93
CA THR A 130 57.06 1.60 3.95
C THR A 130 57.28 3.10 3.92
N HIS A 131 56.22 3.90 3.98
CA HIS A 131 56.32 5.35 4.13
C HIS A 131 57.04 5.73 5.42
N ALA A 132 56.71 5.11 6.55
CA ALA A 132 57.38 5.36 7.82
C ALA A 132 58.87 4.99 7.76
N SER A 133 59.24 3.85 7.16
CA SER A 133 60.63 3.43 6.96
C SER A 133 61.40 4.37 6.05
N LEU A 134 60.77 4.89 4.99
CA LEU A 134 61.38 5.85 4.06
C LEU A 134 61.44 7.28 4.62
N SER A 135 60.59 7.60 5.60
CA SER A 135 60.55 8.89 6.29
C SER A 135 61.46 8.95 7.53
N GLN A 136 62.09 7.84 7.93
CA GLN A 136 63.17 7.88 8.91
C GLN A 136 64.37 8.60 8.27
N PRO A 137 65.02 9.55 8.98
CA PRO A 137 66.22 10.18 8.46
C PRO A 137 67.29 9.09 8.24
N ILE A 138 67.99 9.16 7.10
CA ILE A 138 69.19 8.36 6.86
C ILE A 138 70.12 8.67 8.03
N SER A 139 70.34 7.70 8.91
CA SER A 139 71.37 7.81 9.92
C SER A 139 72.70 7.78 9.18
N ASP A 140 73.31 8.96 9.02
CA ASP A 140 74.67 9.12 8.52
C ASP A 140 75.62 8.39 9.49
N GLU A 141 75.97 7.15 9.18
CA GLU A 141 77.12 6.47 9.77
C GLU A 141 78.35 6.74 8.89
N GLU A 142 79.08 7.82 9.21
CA GLU A 142 80.53 7.92 9.47
C GLU A 142 81.02 9.38 9.45
#